data_AF-A0A7S1GIL2-F1
#
_entry.id   AF-A0A7S1GIL2-F1
#
_cell.length_a   1.000
_cell.length_b   1.000
_cell.length_c   1.000
_cell.angle_alpha   90.00
_cell.angle_beta   90.00
_cell.angle_gamma   90.00
#
_symmetry.space_group_name_H-M   'P 1'
#
loop_
_entity.id
_entity.type
_entity.pdbx_description
1 polymer ?
#
loop_
_entity_poly.entity_id
_entity_poly.type
_entity_poly.pdbx_seq_one_letter_code
_entity_poly.pdbx_strand_id
1 'polypeptide(L)'
;MRVLHASEISRNMLRYPQPYNLNAMSHDAAMEMIQSVLDAGVKIDTCYVDTVGIPESYRSKLDRAFEGKGINFVVEKKADSKYLPCSAASVVAKVSRDAILDNWKWTERNYSENNNDEGGGMTDFGSGYPSDPKCQEWMKRSLKDPVFCFPDLVRFSWGPAKQAVKDRGVPVEWQDDDDEEEGGQEKKRMREQLKSFLGNGPKKKKTKRLGYFEQRKLKRVTRVIQS
;
A
#
# COMPACT_ATOMS: atom_id res chain seq x y z
N MET A 1 -19.91 -8.92 0.22
CA MET A 1 -18.49 -9.20 -0.12
C MET A 1 -17.70 -7.92 0.04
N ARG A 2 -16.49 -7.99 0.62
CA ARG A 2 -15.59 -6.85 0.77
C ARG A 2 -14.50 -6.90 -0.29
N VAL A 3 -14.42 -5.88 -1.14
CA VAL A 3 -13.39 -5.72 -2.17
C VAL A 3 -12.41 -4.65 -1.69
N LEU A 4 -11.12 -5.00 -1.57
CA LEU A 4 -10.05 -4.06 -1.25
C LEU A 4 -9.36 -3.62 -2.53
N HIS A 5 -9.53 -2.36 -2.93
CA HIS A 5 -8.89 -1.81 -4.13
C HIS A 5 -7.37 -1.73 -3.97
N ALA A 6 -6.62 -1.82 -5.07
CA ALA A 6 -5.16 -1.71 -5.04
C ALA A 6 -4.69 -0.34 -4.51
N SER A 7 -5.41 0.74 -4.82
CA SER A 7 -5.21 2.07 -4.25
C SER A 7 -5.46 2.11 -2.74
N GLU A 8 -6.50 1.44 -2.24
CA GLU A 8 -6.78 1.31 -0.80
C GLU A 8 -5.65 0.56 -0.08
N ILE A 9 -5.23 -0.59 -0.62
CA ILE A 9 -4.11 -1.38 -0.08
C ILE A 9 -2.83 -0.55 -0.06
N SER A 10 -2.54 0.17 -1.13
CA SER A 10 -1.34 1.01 -1.25
C SER A 10 -1.35 2.13 -0.22
N ARG A 11 -2.44 2.90 -0.16
CA ARG A 11 -2.61 4.01 0.78
C ARG A 11 -2.47 3.53 2.22
N ASN A 12 -3.08 2.40 2.57
CA ASN A 12 -3.06 1.89 3.94
C ASN A 12 -1.67 1.36 4.33
N MET A 13 -0.98 0.65 3.44
CA MET A 13 0.35 0.09 3.73
C MET A 13 1.47 1.14 3.70
N LEU A 14 1.28 2.25 2.99
CA LEU A 14 2.27 3.33 2.85
C LEU A 14 1.96 4.54 3.75
N ARG A 15 0.93 4.48 4.59
CA ARG A 15 0.59 5.59 5.49
C ARG A 15 1.63 5.75 6.60
N TYR A 16 1.91 6.99 6.95
CA TYR A 16 2.67 7.40 8.14
C TYR A 16 1.71 7.91 9.23
N PRO A 17 2.05 7.82 10.54
CA PRO A 17 3.25 7.20 11.13
C PRO A 17 3.19 5.68 11.29
N GLN A 18 2.00 5.10 11.13
CA GLN A 18 1.78 3.68 11.44
C GLN A 18 1.22 2.95 10.22
N PRO A 19 2.09 2.27 9.44
CA PRO A 19 1.68 1.44 8.32
C PRO A 19 0.63 0.40 8.72
N TYR A 20 -0.44 0.30 7.93
CA TYR A 20 -1.46 -0.72 8.12
C TYR A 20 -1.15 -1.93 7.25
N ASN A 21 -0.59 -2.98 7.87
CA ASN A 21 -0.12 -4.14 7.13
C ASN A 21 -1.26 -4.97 6.49
N LEU A 22 -0.90 -5.75 5.47
CA LEU A 22 -1.84 -6.52 4.66
C LEU A 22 -2.62 -7.57 5.46
N ASN A 23 -1.99 -8.24 6.42
CA ASN A 23 -2.66 -9.25 7.25
C ASN A 23 -3.73 -8.61 8.13
N ALA A 24 -3.43 -7.45 8.71
CA ALA A 24 -4.38 -6.72 9.53
C ALA A 24 -5.58 -6.24 8.71
N MET A 25 -5.36 -5.66 7.52
CA MET A 25 -6.44 -5.33 6.58
C MET A 25 -7.29 -6.54 6.18
N SER A 26 -6.65 -7.67 5.90
CA SER A 26 -7.34 -8.92 5.53
C SER A 26 -8.23 -9.42 6.68
N HIS A 27 -7.70 -9.45 7.91
CA HIS A 27 -8.47 -9.86 9.08
C HIS A 27 -9.63 -8.90 9.36
N ASP A 28 -9.41 -7.60 9.25
CA ASP A 28 -10.44 -6.60 9.53
C ASP A 28 -11.55 -6.63 8.47
N ALA A 29 -11.21 -6.79 7.18
CA ALA A 29 -12.19 -7.03 6.12
C ALA A 29 -13.02 -8.31 6.32
N ALA A 30 -12.40 -9.39 6.83
CA ALA A 30 -13.12 -10.61 7.17
C ALA A 30 -14.10 -10.39 8.34
N MET A 31 -13.67 -9.67 9.38
CA MET A 31 -14.53 -9.31 10.52
C MET A 31 -15.67 -8.39 10.10
N GLU A 32 -15.44 -7.41 9.23
CA GLU A 32 -16.49 -6.55 8.65
C GLU A 32 -17.57 -7.38 7.95
N MET A 33 -17.17 -8.41 7.18
CA MET A 33 -18.12 -9.29 6.50
C MET A 33 -18.92 -10.14 7.49
N ILE A 34 -18.29 -10.69 8.54
CA ILE A 34 -18.98 -11.45 9.59
C ILE A 34 -19.98 -10.54 10.32
N GLN A 35 -19.56 -9.33 10.70
CA GLN A 35 -20.43 -8.36 11.36
C GLN A 35 -21.62 -7.98 10.48
N SER A 36 -21.41 -7.75 9.18
CA SER A 36 -22.48 -7.44 8.23
C SER A 36 -23.53 -8.55 8.14
N VAL A 37 -23.12 -9.83 8.26
CA VAL A 37 -24.04 -10.98 8.26
C VAL A 37 -24.86 -11.01 9.56
N LEU A 38 -24.24 -10.71 10.70
CA LEU A 38 -24.94 -10.59 11.99
C LEU A 38 -25.95 -9.43 11.98
N ASP A 39 -25.55 -8.28 11.44
CA ASP A 39 -26.40 -7.08 11.36
C ASP A 39 -27.62 -7.32 10.43
N ALA A 40 -27.48 -8.21 9.44
CA ALA A 40 -28.59 -8.67 8.61
C ALA A 40 -29.55 -9.65 9.34
N GLY A 41 -29.31 -9.95 10.62
CA GLY A 41 -30.15 -10.83 11.43
C GLY A 41 -29.90 -12.32 11.23
N VAL A 42 -28.82 -12.69 10.52
CA VAL A 42 -28.48 -14.11 10.30
C VAL A 42 -27.80 -14.67 11.55
N LYS A 43 -28.36 -15.75 12.09
CA LYS A 43 -27.73 -16.49 13.19
C LYS A 43 -26.58 -17.35 12.66
N ILE A 44 -25.35 -16.99 13.04
CA ILE A 44 -24.15 -17.77 12.72
C ILE A 44 -23.89 -18.74 13.86
N ASP A 45 -23.98 -20.04 13.59
CA ASP A 45 -23.58 -21.08 14.55
C ASP A 45 -22.07 -21.35 14.49
N THR A 46 -21.57 -21.71 13.30
CA THR A 46 -20.17 -22.03 13.06
C THR A 46 -19.64 -21.21 11.88
N CYS A 47 -18.44 -20.64 12.04
CA CYS A 47 -17.76 -19.85 11.02
C CYS A 47 -16.40 -20.50 10.67
N TYR A 48 -16.27 -20.96 9.42
CA TYR A 48 -15.04 -21.55 8.89
C TYR A 48 -14.20 -20.49 8.17
N VAL A 49 -12.93 -20.36 8.57
CA VAL A 49 -12.02 -19.34 8.03
C VAL A 49 -10.74 -20.00 7.54
N ASP A 50 -10.40 -19.79 6.26
CA ASP A 50 -9.11 -20.17 5.69
C ASP A 50 -8.04 -19.14 6.06
N THR A 51 -6.86 -19.61 6.47
CA THR A 51 -5.73 -18.72 6.80
C THR A 51 -4.42 -19.20 6.20
N VAL A 52 -3.58 -18.23 5.86
CA VAL A 52 -2.15 -18.45 5.52
C VAL A 52 -1.23 -18.30 6.73
N GLY A 53 -1.74 -17.73 7.84
CA GLY A 53 -0.99 -17.40 9.05
C GLY A 53 -1.05 -18.49 10.13
N ILE A 54 -0.87 -18.06 11.39
CA ILE A 54 -1.00 -18.91 12.58
C ILE A 54 -2.49 -18.99 12.95
N PRO A 55 -3.15 -20.15 12.80
CA PRO A 55 -4.59 -20.27 13.02
C PRO A 55 -5.04 -19.89 14.43
N GLU A 56 -4.27 -20.26 15.46
CA GLU A 56 -4.61 -20.03 16.87
C GLU A 56 -4.67 -18.53 17.19
N SER A 57 -3.71 -17.76 16.65
CA SER A 57 -3.65 -16.32 16.83
C SER A 57 -4.84 -15.63 16.17
N TYR A 58 -5.20 -16.07 14.96
CA TYR A 58 -6.33 -15.49 14.25
C TYR A 58 -7.66 -15.88 14.88
N ARG A 59 -7.82 -17.14 15.30
CA ARG A 59 -8.98 -17.60 16.07
C ARG A 59 -9.17 -16.76 17.34
N SER A 60 -8.10 -16.57 18.12
CA SER A 60 -8.15 -15.74 19.33
C SER A 60 -8.56 -14.30 19.05
N LYS A 61 -8.18 -13.75 17.88
CA LYS A 61 -8.62 -12.42 17.44
C LYS A 61 -10.12 -12.40 17.15
N LEU A 62 -10.65 -13.42 16.47
CA LEU A 62 -12.08 -13.54 16.16
C LEU A 62 -12.92 -13.77 17.41
N ASP A 63 -12.50 -14.69 18.28
CA ASP A 63 -13.19 -14.99 19.55
C ASP A 63 -13.35 -13.71 20.40
N ARG A 64 -12.28 -12.89 20.49
CA ARG A 64 -12.35 -11.60 21.19
C ARG A 64 -13.24 -10.58 20.48
N ALA A 65 -13.18 -10.51 19.15
CA ALA A 65 -13.96 -9.53 18.39
C ALA A 65 -15.47 -9.80 18.44
N PHE A 66 -15.87 -11.07 18.57
CA PHE A 66 -17.26 -11.51 18.57
C PHE A 66 -17.66 -12.16 19.91
N GLU A 67 -17.04 -11.74 21.00
CA GLU A 67 -17.37 -12.22 22.34
C GLU A 67 -18.86 -12.01 22.64
N GLY A 68 -19.51 -13.03 23.22
CA GLY A 68 -20.95 -13.00 23.53
C GLY A 68 -21.89 -13.23 22.33
N LYS A 69 -21.37 -13.42 21.11
CA LYS A 69 -22.20 -13.73 19.93
C LYS A 69 -22.53 -15.22 19.78
N GLY A 70 -21.86 -16.10 20.53
CA GLY A 70 -22.10 -17.54 20.50
C GLY A 70 -21.69 -18.22 19.18
N ILE A 71 -20.69 -17.67 18.50
CA ILE A 71 -20.18 -18.20 17.21
C ILE A 71 -19.01 -19.14 17.49
N ASN A 72 -19.03 -20.33 16.89
CA ASN A 72 -17.92 -21.27 16.90
C ASN A 72 -16.97 -20.98 15.72
N PHE A 73 -15.79 -20.42 15.99
CA PHE A 73 -14.79 -20.17 14.95
C PHE A 73 -13.87 -21.37 14.73
N VAL A 74 -13.86 -21.87 13.49
CA VAL A 74 -12.94 -22.90 13.00
C VAL A 74 -11.98 -22.25 12.02
N VAL A 75 -10.77 -21.94 12.48
CA VAL A 75 -9.72 -21.32 11.66
C VAL A 75 -8.67 -22.38 11.35
N GLU A 76 -8.42 -22.63 10.07
CA GLU A 76 -7.45 -23.63 9.63
C GLU A 76 -6.75 -23.21 8.34
N LYS A 77 -5.60 -23.84 8.07
CA LYS A 77 -4.96 -23.76 6.75
C LYS A 77 -5.67 -24.70 5.78
N LYS A 78 -5.87 -24.27 4.53
CA LYS A 78 -6.54 -25.04 3.47
C LYS A 78 -7.98 -25.41 3.85
N ALA A 79 -8.67 -24.51 4.53
CA ALA A 79 -10.05 -24.74 4.97
C ALA A 79 -11.00 -24.86 3.75
N ASP A 80 -10.66 -24.22 2.64
CA ASP A 80 -11.39 -24.30 1.36
C ASP A 80 -11.43 -25.71 0.76
N SER A 81 -10.45 -26.55 1.09
CA SER A 81 -10.35 -27.94 0.64
C SER A 81 -11.06 -28.93 1.58
N LYS A 82 -11.41 -28.48 2.80
CA LYS A 82 -11.98 -29.31 3.87
C LYS A 82 -13.47 -29.03 4.11
N TYR A 83 -13.88 -27.77 3.96
CA TYR A 83 -15.21 -27.31 4.35
C TYR A 83 -15.95 -26.69 3.16
N LEU A 84 -17.13 -27.23 2.86
CA LEU A 84 -17.98 -26.75 1.75
C LEU A 84 -18.26 -25.25 1.80
N PRO A 85 -18.59 -24.62 2.95
CA PRO A 85 -18.82 -23.17 3.00
C PRO A 85 -17.59 -22.36 2.62
N CYS A 86 -16.40 -22.81 3.03
CA CYS A 86 -15.15 -22.14 2.72
C CYS A 86 -14.76 -22.33 1.24
N SER A 87 -15.03 -23.52 0.68
CA SER A 87 -14.87 -23.80 -0.76
C SER A 87 -15.75 -22.88 -1.61
N ALA A 88 -17.03 -22.74 -1.25
CA ALA A 88 -17.96 -21.84 -1.93
C ALA A 88 -17.50 -20.38 -1.85
N ALA A 89 -17.08 -19.91 -0.67
CA ALA A 89 -16.54 -18.56 -0.49
C ALA A 89 -15.29 -18.31 -1.35
N SER A 90 -14.40 -19.31 -1.48
CA SER A 90 -13.20 -19.26 -2.31
C SER A 90 -13.54 -19.11 -3.80
N VAL A 91 -14.56 -19.82 -4.29
CA VAL A 91 -15.07 -19.66 -5.67
C VAL A 91 -15.65 -18.27 -5.88
N VAL A 92 -16.54 -17.81 -4.99
CA VAL A 92 -17.15 -16.47 -5.09
C VAL A 92 -16.08 -15.37 -5.10
N ALA A 93 -15.06 -15.47 -4.24
CA ALA A 93 -13.99 -14.49 -4.17
C ALA A 93 -13.16 -14.45 -5.47
N LYS A 94 -12.78 -15.61 -6.02
CA LYS A 94 -11.98 -15.68 -7.26
C LYS A 94 -12.78 -15.20 -8.48
N VAL A 95 -13.99 -15.70 -8.66
CA VAL A 95 -14.86 -15.31 -9.79
C VAL A 95 -15.17 -13.81 -9.74
N SER A 96 -15.44 -13.26 -8.55
CA SER A 96 -15.69 -11.83 -8.40
C SER A 96 -14.46 -10.99 -8.69
N ARG A 97 -13.27 -11.43 -8.24
CA ARG A 97 -12.00 -10.77 -8.58
C ARG A 97 -11.80 -10.74 -10.09
N ASP A 98 -11.95 -11.88 -10.75
CA ASP A 98 -11.72 -12.01 -12.19
C ASP A 98 -12.73 -11.15 -12.97
N ALA A 99 -14.01 -11.16 -12.58
CA ALA A 99 -15.02 -10.30 -13.18
C ALA A 99 -14.74 -8.79 -12.99
N ILE A 100 -14.21 -8.37 -11.83
CA ILE A 100 -13.81 -6.98 -11.59
C ILE A 100 -12.63 -6.58 -12.49
N LEU A 101 -11.67 -7.48 -12.67
CA LEU A 101 -10.49 -7.27 -13.50
C LEU A 101 -10.86 -7.23 -15.00
N ASP A 102 -11.72 -8.14 -15.46
CA ASP A 102 -12.20 -8.19 -16.84
C ASP A 102 -13.02 -6.94 -17.21
N ASN A 103 -13.69 -6.32 -16.24
CA ASN A 103 -14.50 -5.11 -16.41
C ASN A 103 -13.84 -3.87 -15.79
N TRP A 104 -12.50 -3.87 -15.66
CA TRP A 104 -11.79 -2.78 -14.98
C TRP A 104 -11.99 -1.46 -15.70
N LYS A 105 -12.41 -0.43 -14.93
CA LYS A 105 -12.59 0.93 -15.43
C LYS A 105 -11.41 1.77 -14.99
N TRP A 106 -10.58 2.14 -15.96
CA TRP A 106 -9.44 3.02 -15.75
C TRP A 106 -9.89 4.41 -15.29
N THR A 107 -9.34 4.87 -14.18
CA THR A 107 -9.53 6.26 -13.72
C THR A 107 -8.61 7.21 -14.48
N GLU A 108 -7.48 6.71 -14.97
CA GLU A 108 -6.49 7.45 -15.74
C GLU A 108 -6.78 7.38 -17.24
N ARG A 109 -6.93 8.55 -17.88
CA ARG A 109 -7.30 8.67 -19.31
C ARG A 109 -6.35 7.94 -20.26
N ASN A 110 -5.05 7.93 -19.94
CA ASN A 110 -4.01 7.36 -20.78
C ASN A 110 -4.04 5.82 -20.84
N TYR A 111 -4.87 5.18 -20.02
CA TYR A 111 -4.95 3.74 -19.88
C TYR A 111 -6.27 3.15 -20.40
N SER A 112 -7.23 3.98 -20.83
CA SER A 112 -8.49 3.53 -21.42
C SER A 112 -8.32 2.81 -22.77
N GLU A 113 -9.21 1.86 -23.05
CA GLU A 113 -9.18 0.93 -24.21
C GLU A 113 -9.08 1.60 -25.59
N ASN A 114 -9.40 2.88 -25.70
CA ASN A 114 -9.29 3.63 -26.96
C ASN A 114 -7.84 4.01 -27.33
N ASN A 115 -6.87 3.76 -26.46
CA ASN A 115 -5.46 3.89 -26.80
C ASN A 115 -4.96 2.56 -27.38
N ASN A 116 -5.08 2.44 -28.71
CA ASN A 116 -4.60 1.35 -29.55
C ASN A 116 -3.06 1.21 -29.49
N ASP A 117 -2.51 0.77 -28.37
CA ASP A 117 -1.14 0.30 -28.32
C ASP A 117 -1.07 -1.14 -28.86
N GLU A 118 -0.31 -1.32 -29.93
CA GLU A 118 -0.03 -2.59 -30.59
C GLU A 118 0.62 -3.57 -29.60
N GLY A 119 -0.16 -4.46 -28.98
CA GLY A 119 0.37 -5.47 -28.05
C GLY A 119 -0.59 -5.99 -26.98
N GLY A 120 -1.89 -6.14 -27.29
CA GLY A 120 -2.88 -6.72 -26.37
C GLY A 120 -3.58 -5.74 -25.43
N GLY A 121 -3.38 -4.43 -25.62
CA GLY A 121 -4.01 -3.38 -24.81
C GLY A 121 -3.45 -3.27 -23.40
N MET A 122 -3.88 -2.24 -22.67
CA MET A 122 -3.55 -2.06 -21.24
C MET A 122 -4.24 -3.09 -20.34
N THR A 123 -5.17 -3.87 -20.90
CA THR A 123 -6.00 -4.86 -20.23
C THR A 123 -5.35 -6.25 -20.14
N ASP A 124 -4.36 -6.61 -20.97
CA ASP A 124 -3.58 -7.85 -20.79
C ASP A 124 -2.38 -7.62 -19.85
N PHE A 125 -2.62 -7.74 -18.54
CA PHE A 125 -1.59 -7.72 -17.49
C PHE A 125 -1.15 -9.13 -17.04
N GLY A 126 -1.53 -10.18 -17.78
CA GLY A 126 -1.30 -11.57 -17.38
C GLY A 126 -2.01 -11.93 -16.07
N SER A 127 -1.37 -12.77 -15.26
CA SER A 127 -1.93 -13.25 -13.99
C SER A 127 -1.91 -12.22 -12.85
N GLY A 128 -1.18 -11.11 -13.02
CA GLY A 128 -0.96 -10.09 -11.97
C GLY A 128 0.03 -10.49 -10.87
N TYR A 129 0.71 -11.65 -10.98
CA TYR A 129 1.76 -12.07 -10.04
C TYR A 129 3.16 -11.66 -10.54
N PRO A 130 4.14 -11.34 -9.67
CA PRO A 130 5.47 -10.92 -10.10
C PRO A 130 6.26 -12.03 -10.77
N SER A 131 5.89 -13.29 -10.51
CA SER A 131 6.51 -14.46 -11.11
C SER A 131 6.10 -14.66 -12.57
N ASP A 132 5.05 -13.98 -13.03
CA ASP A 132 4.55 -14.10 -14.40
C ASP A 132 5.32 -13.14 -15.34
N PRO A 133 5.99 -13.66 -16.37
CA PRO A 133 6.68 -12.84 -17.35
C PRO A 133 5.78 -11.78 -18.01
N LYS A 134 4.50 -12.10 -18.28
CA LYS A 134 3.55 -11.13 -18.86
C LYS A 134 3.28 -9.97 -17.91
N CYS A 135 3.10 -10.25 -16.63
CA CYS A 135 2.91 -9.21 -15.61
C CYS A 135 4.16 -8.31 -15.51
N GLN A 136 5.36 -8.89 -15.56
CA GLN A 136 6.61 -8.12 -15.53
C GLN A 136 6.76 -7.20 -16.74
N GLU A 137 6.43 -7.70 -17.94
CA GLU A 137 6.45 -6.92 -19.16
C GLU A 137 5.40 -5.80 -19.13
N TRP A 138 4.17 -6.12 -18.70
CA TRP A 138 3.12 -5.14 -18.51
C TRP A 138 3.53 -4.04 -17.53
N MET A 139 4.17 -4.37 -16.40
CA MET A 139 4.67 -3.39 -15.42
C MET A 139 5.72 -2.44 -16.05
N LYS A 140 6.57 -2.94 -16.94
CA LYS A 140 7.54 -2.09 -17.65
C LYS A 140 6.85 -1.16 -18.65
N ARG A 141 5.84 -1.66 -19.38
CA ARG A 141 5.05 -0.90 -20.36
C ARG A 141 4.12 0.12 -19.70
N SER A 142 3.57 -0.20 -18.54
CA SER A 142 2.53 0.60 -17.87
C SER A 142 3.09 1.84 -17.18
N LEU A 143 4.36 1.85 -16.78
CA LEU A 143 5.04 3.04 -16.24
C LEU A 143 5.38 4.03 -17.36
N LYS A 144 4.36 4.76 -17.82
CA LYS A 144 4.46 5.75 -18.90
C LYS A 144 4.73 7.17 -18.39
N ASP A 145 4.24 7.47 -17.19
CA ASP A 145 4.36 8.80 -16.59
C ASP A 145 5.45 8.77 -15.50
N PRO A 146 6.54 9.53 -15.60
CA PRO A 146 7.58 9.52 -14.59
C PRO A 146 7.16 10.25 -13.30
N VAL A 147 6.13 11.10 -13.33
CA VAL A 147 5.61 11.81 -12.15
C VAL A 147 4.61 10.92 -11.40
N PHE A 148 3.63 10.36 -12.11
CA PHE A 148 2.55 9.57 -11.50
C PHE A 148 2.79 8.05 -11.51
N CYS A 149 3.78 7.58 -12.27
CA CYS A 149 4.21 6.19 -12.38
C CYS A 149 3.14 5.24 -12.94
N PHE A 150 2.31 4.66 -12.08
CA PHE A 150 1.39 3.58 -12.39
C PHE A 150 -0.07 4.00 -12.23
N PRO A 151 -1.01 3.33 -12.91
CA PRO A 151 -2.43 3.50 -12.63
C PRO A 151 -2.82 2.87 -11.28
N ASP A 152 -3.99 3.25 -10.78
CA ASP A 152 -4.56 2.82 -9.50
C ASP A 152 -4.82 1.31 -9.36
N LEU A 153 -4.77 0.56 -10.48
CA LEU A 153 -4.74 -0.90 -10.52
C LEU A 153 -3.50 -1.49 -9.83
N VAL A 154 -2.38 -0.76 -9.81
CA VAL A 154 -1.11 -1.25 -9.26
C VAL A 154 -1.02 -1.00 -7.76
N ARG A 155 -0.56 -2.02 -7.03
CA ARG A 155 -0.25 -1.89 -5.60
C ARG A 155 1.13 -1.26 -5.42
N PHE A 156 1.20 0.04 -5.21
CA PHE A 156 2.43 0.78 -4.93
C PHE A 156 3.17 0.30 -3.67
N SER A 157 2.45 -0.33 -2.74
CA SER A 157 3.07 -0.93 -1.55
C SER A 157 3.93 -2.17 -1.85
N TRP A 158 3.84 -2.72 -3.05
CA TRP A 158 4.53 -3.95 -3.43
C TRP A 158 5.98 -3.72 -3.88
N GLY A 159 6.88 -4.64 -3.52
CA GLY A 159 8.31 -4.54 -3.80
C GLY A 159 8.65 -4.22 -5.27
N PRO A 160 8.14 -4.96 -6.26
CA PRO A 160 8.39 -4.68 -7.67
C PRO A 160 7.92 -3.29 -8.12
N ALA A 161 6.76 -2.82 -7.62
CA ALA A 161 6.25 -1.50 -7.94
C ALA A 161 7.12 -0.39 -7.34
N LYS A 162 7.53 -0.54 -6.06
CA LYS A 162 8.46 0.38 -5.39
C LYS A 162 9.78 0.49 -6.15
N GLN A 163 10.34 -0.63 -6.58
CA GLN A 163 11.60 -0.66 -7.32
C GLN A 163 11.46 0.05 -8.68
N ALA A 164 10.39 -0.25 -9.42
CA ALA A 164 10.14 0.40 -10.71
C ALA A 164 9.95 1.92 -10.59
N VAL A 165 9.22 2.39 -9.57
CA VAL A 165 9.06 3.82 -9.26
C VAL A 165 10.41 4.47 -8.93
N LYS A 166 11.26 3.79 -8.14
CA LYS A 166 12.60 4.29 -7.80
C LYS A 166 13.52 4.40 -9.02
N ASP A 167 13.42 3.46 -9.96
CA ASP A 167 14.32 3.39 -11.11
C ASP A 167 13.92 4.34 -12.25
N ARG A 168 12.62 4.59 -12.44
CA ARG A 168 12.09 5.34 -13.61
C ARG A 168 11.25 6.57 -13.26
N GLY A 169 10.81 6.68 -12.01
CA GLY A 169 10.05 7.82 -11.53
C GLY A 169 10.93 9.02 -11.22
N VAL A 170 10.32 10.19 -11.16
CA VAL A 170 10.92 11.40 -10.62
C VAL A 170 11.13 11.19 -9.11
N PRO A 171 12.30 11.55 -8.54
CA PRO A 171 12.50 11.50 -7.10
C PRO A 171 11.48 12.36 -6.36
N VAL A 172 10.79 11.77 -5.39
CA VAL A 172 9.85 12.45 -4.50
C VAL A 172 10.41 12.32 -3.08
N GLU A 173 10.47 13.45 -2.37
CA GLU A 173 10.79 13.50 -0.94
C GLU A 173 9.50 13.76 -0.16
N TRP A 174 9.17 12.86 0.75
CA TRP A 174 8.06 13.00 1.68
C TRP A 174 8.52 13.62 2.99
N GLN A 175 7.62 14.31 3.70
CA GLN A 175 7.93 14.93 5.00
C GLN A 175 8.43 13.92 6.03
N ASP A 176 8.01 12.67 5.88
CA ASP A 176 8.26 11.59 6.82
C ASP A 176 9.49 10.74 6.44
N ASP A 177 10.11 10.98 5.26
CA ASP A 177 11.33 10.26 4.84
C ASP A 177 12.52 10.57 5.76
N ASP A 178 12.50 11.73 6.42
CA ASP A 178 13.52 12.17 7.38
C ASP A 178 13.47 11.40 8.72
N ASP A 179 12.35 10.74 9.04
CA ASP A 179 12.15 10.01 10.30
C ASP A 179 12.58 8.53 10.22
N GLU A 180 12.72 7.96 9.02
CA GLU A 180 13.24 6.59 8.83
C GLU A 180 14.78 6.49 8.98
N GLU A 181 15.49 7.63 9.03
CA GLU A 181 16.95 7.71 9.23
C GLU A 181 17.42 7.47 10.69
N GLU A 182 16.65 6.84 11.58
CA GLU A 182 17.16 6.50 12.93
C GLU A 182 18.37 5.53 12.89
N GLY A 183 18.51 4.72 11.84
CA GLY A 183 19.73 3.94 11.57
C GLY A 183 20.87 4.73 10.90
N GLY A 184 20.58 5.94 10.40
CA GLY A 184 21.54 6.85 9.76
C GLY A 184 22.17 7.86 10.73
N GLN A 185 21.63 8.00 11.94
CA GLN A 185 22.11 8.93 12.96
C GLN A 185 23.59 8.71 13.31
N GLU A 186 24.08 7.47 13.30
CA GLU A 186 25.49 7.16 13.59
C GLU A 186 26.44 7.69 12.49
N LYS A 187 26.05 7.57 11.21
CA LYS A 187 26.81 8.13 10.07
C LYS A 187 26.75 9.66 10.03
N LYS A 188 25.60 10.26 10.42
CA LYS A 188 25.41 11.71 10.52
C LYS A 188 26.27 12.29 11.64
N ARG A 189 26.30 11.62 12.80
CA ARG A 189 27.13 11.98 13.98
C ARG A 189 28.63 11.84 13.69
N MET A 190 29.04 10.79 12.98
CA MET A 190 30.45 10.60 12.57
C MET A 190 30.90 11.68 11.56
N ARG A 191 30.02 12.11 10.63
CA ARG A 191 30.26 13.24 9.71
C ARG A 191 30.36 14.59 10.42
N GLU A 192 29.55 14.82 11.45
CA GLU A 192 29.58 16.04 12.26
C GLU A 192 30.81 16.11 13.16
N GLN A 193 31.23 14.99 13.73
CA GLN A 193 32.48 14.89 14.47
C GLN A 193 33.69 15.19 13.58
N LEU A 194 33.78 14.63 12.36
CA LEU A 194 34.85 14.98 11.41
C LEU A 194 34.88 16.48 11.05
N LYS A 195 33.72 17.12 10.90
CA LYS A 195 33.63 18.57 10.65
C LYS A 195 34.08 19.41 11.84
N SER A 196 33.96 18.89 13.07
CA SER A 196 34.45 19.57 14.28
C SER A 196 35.98 19.48 14.45
N PHE A 197 36.63 18.47 13.87
CA PHE A 197 38.09 18.33 13.84
C PHE A 197 38.77 19.20 12.77
N LEU A 198 38.05 19.54 11.68
CA LEU A 198 38.55 20.38 10.58
C LEU A 198 38.04 21.83 10.74
N GLY A 199 38.58 22.53 11.75
CA GLY A 199 38.64 24.00 11.92
C GLY A 199 37.47 24.87 11.40
N ASN A 200 36.78 25.55 12.32
CA ASN A 200 35.79 26.59 12.01
C ASN A 200 36.42 27.82 11.32
N GLY A 201 36.05 28.07 10.06
CA GLY A 201 36.19 29.39 9.42
C GLY A 201 35.26 30.46 10.03
N PRO A 202 35.47 31.75 9.72
CA PRO A 202 34.81 32.86 10.43
C PRO A 202 33.29 32.85 10.22
N LYS A 203 32.53 32.86 11.32
CA LYS A 203 31.07 32.88 11.32
C LYS A 203 30.54 34.25 10.89
N LYS A 204 29.82 34.32 9.76
CA LYS A 204 29.00 35.50 9.41
C LYS A 204 27.87 35.68 10.44
N LYS A 205 27.78 36.87 11.06
CA LYS A 205 26.70 37.24 11.99
C LYS A 205 25.34 37.11 11.28
N LYS A 206 24.48 36.19 11.74
CA LYS A 206 23.08 36.11 11.31
C LYS A 206 22.31 37.24 11.98
N THR A 207 21.73 38.14 11.19
CA THR A 207 20.79 39.16 11.66
C THR A 207 19.58 38.45 12.27
N LYS A 208 19.23 38.77 13.52
CA LYS A 208 18.02 38.24 14.18
C LYS A 208 16.80 38.65 13.34
N ARG A 209 16.11 37.68 12.72
CA ARG A 209 14.85 37.95 12.02
C ARG A 209 13.74 38.15 13.05
N LEU A 210 12.72 38.93 12.69
CA LEU A 210 11.47 38.99 13.44
C LEU A 210 10.83 37.59 13.44
N GLY A 211 10.41 37.11 14.62
CA GLY A 211 9.89 35.73 14.78
C GLY A 211 8.75 35.37 13.82
N TYR A 212 7.97 36.37 13.38
CA TYR A 212 6.92 36.24 12.38
C TYR A 212 7.37 35.55 11.07
N PHE A 213 8.52 35.95 10.51
CA PHE A 213 8.99 35.42 9.23
C PHE A 213 9.61 34.03 9.38
N GLU A 214 10.21 33.74 10.53
CA GLU A 214 10.76 32.42 10.85
C GLU A 214 9.64 31.40 11.08
N GLN A 215 8.62 31.76 11.87
CA GLN A 215 7.45 30.91 12.12
C GLN A 215 6.70 30.55 10.83
N ARG A 216 6.62 31.47 9.87
CA ARG A 216 5.91 31.26 8.59
C ARG A 216 6.80 30.73 7.47
N LYS A 217 8.05 30.35 7.77
CA LYS A 217 9.05 29.86 6.80
C LYS A 217 9.28 30.81 5.60
N LEU A 218 9.05 32.11 5.78
CA LEU A 218 9.17 33.12 4.71
C LEU A 218 10.63 33.56 4.53
N LYS A 219 11.08 33.67 3.28
CA LYS A 219 12.44 34.10 2.93
C LYS A 219 12.39 35.14 1.81
N ARG A 220 13.27 36.16 1.91
CA ARG A 220 13.46 37.13 0.83
C ARG A 220 14.05 36.44 -0.39
N VAL A 221 13.46 36.64 -1.56
CA VAL A 221 13.97 36.15 -2.83
C VAL A 221 15.25 36.92 -3.19
N THR A 222 16.36 36.21 -3.37
CA THR A 222 17.69 36.80 -3.64
C THR A 222 18.20 36.55 -5.06
N ARG A 223 17.53 35.68 -5.82
CA ARG A 223 17.74 35.48 -7.25
C ARG A 223 16.38 35.20 -7.89
N VAL A 224 16.12 35.86 -9.00
CA VAL A 224 15.02 35.55 -9.91
C VAL A 224 15.67 34.94 -11.13
N ILE A 225 15.30 33.70 -11.47
CA ILE A 225 15.71 33.08 -12.73
C ILE A 225 14.72 33.61 -13.77
N GLN A 226 15.17 34.52 -14.63
CA GLN A 226 14.38 34.92 -15.80
C GLN A 226 14.49 33.81 -16.84
N SER A 227 13.33 33.33 -17.30
CA SER A 227 13.16 32.34 -18.36
C SER A 227 13.57 32.88 -19.72
#